data_AF-A0A7Y5VIV2-F1
#
_entry.id   AF-A0A7Y5VIV2-F1
#
_cell.length_a   1.000
_cell.length_b   1.000
_cell.length_c   1.000
_cell.angle_alpha   90.00
_cell.angle_beta   90.00
_cell.angle_gamma   90.00
#
_symmetry.space_group_name_H-M   'P 1'
#
loop_
_entity.id
_entity.type
_entity.pdbx_description
1 polymer ?
#
loop_
_entity_poly.entity_id
_entity_poly.type
_entity_poly.pdbx_seq_one_letter_code
_entity_poly.pdbx_strand_id
1 'polypeptide(L)'
;MIRDTANPQELLLDQQIARLKAGRFASLRFPKELEERFEGAVGALRALRMNRDGLLIILIYNLFLIGDYQAMPQRIWLAVFLRTCIFTPVALLIYGVLRREPSARVREGSIVVLAGVAATCAVILYWHVSDQISTHASVSLMLILLVTNIVMRLRFNYAIASMLFCNFTSVAFLVKDPFLQPIEKVHMGGLVFWGGVFILIANYSLEREERLSYLLLRSNELKRVELSEANRELELISTHDPM
;
A
#
# COMPACT_ATOMS: atom_id res chain seq x y z
N MET A 1 -45.81 16.39 8.86
CA MET A 1 -45.47 16.04 7.46
C MET A 1 -44.00 15.65 7.45
N ILE A 2 -43.72 14.35 7.32
CA ILE A 2 -42.36 13.81 7.32
C ILE A 2 -41.73 14.20 5.99
N ARG A 3 -40.74 15.09 6.01
CA ARG A 3 -40.00 15.50 4.82
C ARG A 3 -39.02 14.37 4.49
N ASP A 4 -39.53 13.34 3.85
CA ASP A 4 -38.79 12.17 3.37
C ASP A 4 -38.04 12.51 2.07
N THR A 5 -37.30 13.62 2.10
CA THR A 5 -36.32 13.96 1.08
C THR A 5 -34.94 13.67 1.66
N ALA A 6 -34.69 12.42 2.03
CA ALA A 6 -33.34 11.97 2.32
C ALA A 6 -32.46 12.40 1.14
N ASN A 7 -31.49 13.27 1.40
CA ASN A 7 -30.64 13.86 0.39
C ASN A 7 -30.04 12.70 -0.44
N PRO A 8 -30.12 12.72 -1.79
CA PRO A 8 -29.59 11.63 -2.62
C PRO A 8 -28.14 11.26 -2.28
N GLN A 9 -27.35 12.23 -1.79
CA GLN A 9 -25.98 12.00 -1.32
C GLN A 9 -25.92 11.18 -0.02
N GLU A 10 -26.79 11.41 0.95
CA GLU A 10 -26.84 10.64 2.20
C GLU A 10 -27.25 9.19 1.96
N LEU A 11 -28.26 8.98 1.11
CA LEU A 11 -28.73 7.65 0.73
C LEU A 11 -27.63 6.83 0.05
N LEU A 12 -26.83 7.48 -0.82
CA LEU A 12 -25.65 6.86 -1.44
C LEU A 12 -24.56 6.53 -0.41
N LEU A 13 -24.30 7.42 0.56
CA LEU A 13 -23.32 7.20 1.63
C LEU A 13 -23.72 6.02 2.51
N ASP A 14 -24.96 5.98 2.99
CA ASP A 14 -25.48 4.93 3.86
C ASP A 14 -25.51 3.57 3.15
N GLN A 15 -25.86 3.53 1.85
CA GLN A 15 -25.74 2.32 1.04
C GLN A 15 -24.30 1.81 0.93
N GLN A 16 -23.31 2.69 0.72
CA GLN A 16 -21.91 2.28 0.66
C GLN A 16 -21.37 1.82 2.02
N ILE A 17 -21.78 2.47 3.12
CA ILE A 17 -21.45 2.05 4.49
C ILE A 17 -22.02 0.66 4.77
N ALA A 18 -23.30 0.43 4.46
CA ALA A 18 -23.95 -0.86 4.63
C ALA A 18 -23.26 -1.95 3.79
N ARG A 19 -22.89 -1.65 2.54
CA ARG A 19 -22.17 -2.58 1.66
C ARG A 19 -20.80 -2.98 2.22
N LEU A 20 -20.00 -2.00 2.67
CA LEU A 20 -18.69 -2.28 3.25
C LEU A 20 -18.80 -3.02 4.58
N LYS A 21 -19.83 -2.73 5.40
CA LYS A 21 -20.08 -3.44 6.67
C LYS A 21 -20.58 -4.87 6.48
N ALA A 22 -21.48 -5.11 5.50
CA ALA A 22 -22.12 -6.40 5.28
C ALA A 22 -21.20 -7.45 4.62
N GLY A 23 -20.24 -7.03 3.79
CA GLY A 23 -19.36 -7.95 3.06
C GLY A 23 -17.97 -8.12 3.68
N ARG A 24 -17.56 -9.36 3.99
CA ARG A 24 -16.13 -9.68 4.30
C ARG A 24 -15.21 -9.38 3.10
N PHE A 25 -15.69 -9.53 1.86
CA PHE A 25 -14.95 -9.29 0.61
C PHE A 25 -15.70 -8.33 -0.35
N ALA A 26 -16.19 -7.21 0.16
CA ALA A 26 -16.83 -6.19 -0.67
C ALA A 26 -15.81 -5.55 -1.64
N SER A 27 -16.23 -5.28 -2.87
CA SER A 27 -15.40 -4.53 -3.83
C SER A 27 -15.04 -3.17 -3.25
N LEU A 28 -13.74 -2.87 -3.20
CA LEU A 28 -13.23 -1.64 -2.62
C LEU A 28 -13.48 -0.42 -3.50
N ARG A 29 -13.78 -0.59 -4.80
CA ARG A 29 -13.89 0.53 -5.74
C ARG A 29 -15.20 1.30 -5.54
N PHE A 30 -15.11 2.62 -5.33
CA PHE A 30 -16.29 3.48 -5.24
C PHE A 30 -16.80 3.92 -6.62
N PRO A 31 -18.06 4.43 -6.70
CA PRO A 31 -18.52 5.19 -7.86
C PRO A 31 -17.57 6.35 -8.17
N LYS A 32 -17.38 6.69 -9.46
CA LYS A 32 -16.34 7.60 -9.94
C LYS A 32 -16.30 8.94 -9.19
N GLU A 33 -17.46 9.57 -8.98
CA GLU A 33 -17.58 10.87 -8.30
C GLU A 33 -17.11 10.81 -6.83
N LEU A 34 -17.38 9.69 -6.15
CA LEU A 34 -16.98 9.52 -4.76
C LEU A 34 -15.50 9.14 -4.64
N GLU A 35 -14.97 8.38 -5.61
CA GLU A 35 -13.54 8.07 -5.70
C GLU A 35 -12.71 9.34 -5.92
N GLU A 36 -13.13 10.24 -6.81
CA GLU A 36 -12.43 11.52 -7.06
C GLU A 36 -12.39 12.41 -5.80
N ARG A 37 -13.50 12.47 -5.06
CA ARG A 37 -13.56 13.19 -3.77
C ARG A 37 -12.70 12.52 -2.69
N PHE A 38 -12.69 11.19 -2.64
CA PHE A 38 -11.84 10.41 -1.75
C PHE A 38 -10.35 10.65 -2.06
N GLU A 39 -9.96 10.63 -3.33
CA GLU A 39 -8.59 10.96 -3.77
C GLU A 39 -8.18 12.38 -3.37
N GLY A 40 -9.05 13.36 -3.59
CA GLY A 40 -8.78 14.76 -3.24
C GLY A 40 -8.60 14.96 -1.73
N ALA A 41 -9.42 14.31 -0.90
CA ALA A 41 -9.38 14.46 0.55
C ALA A 41 -8.24 13.64 1.21
N VAL A 42 -7.98 12.42 0.72
CA VAL A 42 -7.02 11.49 1.34
C VAL A 42 -5.63 11.58 0.69
N GLY A 43 -5.55 12.04 -0.56
CA GLY A 43 -4.30 12.15 -1.32
C GLY A 43 -3.26 13.06 -0.68
N ALA A 44 -3.68 14.22 -0.16
CA ALA A 44 -2.78 15.20 0.47
C ALA A 44 -2.16 14.68 1.79
N LEU A 45 -2.97 14.02 2.64
CA LEU A 45 -2.50 13.38 3.87
C LEU A 45 -1.50 12.25 3.60
N ARG A 46 -1.69 11.49 2.52
CA ARG A 46 -0.77 10.43 2.09
C ARG A 46 0.54 11.00 1.53
N ALA A 47 0.49 12.09 0.77
CA ALA A 47 1.69 12.73 0.21
C ALA A 47 2.66 13.22 1.29
N LEU A 48 2.14 13.82 2.36
CA LEU A 48 2.95 14.29 3.50
C LEU A 48 3.66 13.14 4.23
N ARG A 49 2.96 12.01 4.46
CA ARG A 49 3.55 10.81 5.08
C ARG A 49 4.63 10.20 4.18
N MET A 50 4.34 10.08 2.89
CA MET A 50 5.26 9.54 1.89
C MET A 50 6.57 10.33 1.81
N ASN A 51 6.52 11.66 1.94
CA ASN A 51 7.71 12.50 1.89
C ASN A 51 8.69 12.27 3.05
N ARG A 52 8.18 11.97 4.25
CA ARG A 52 9.02 11.69 5.42
C ARG A 52 9.53 10.25 5.40
N ASP A 53 8.65 9.30 5.09
CA ASP A 53 8.96 7.88 5.23
C ASP A 53 9.82 7.38 4.05
N GLY A 54 9.74 8.02 2.86
CA GLY A 54 10.49 7.63 1.66
C GLY A 54 12.01 7.70 1.80
N LEU A 55 12.56 8.79 2.34
CA LEU A 55 14.01 8.91 2.57
C LEU A 55 14.50 7.93 3.63
N LEU A 56 13.69 7.72 4.68
CA LEU A 56 14.00 6.75 5.73
C LEU A 56 14.09 5.34 5.17
N ILE A 57 13.17 4.95 4.28
CA ILE A 57 13.19 3.64 3.61
C ILE A 57 14.43 3.46 2.74
N ILE A 58 14.82 4.50 1.98
CA ILE A 58 16.05 4.45 1.17
C ILE A 58 17.29 4.28 2.06
N LEU A 59 17.34 5.00 3.18
CA LEU A 59 18.43 4.89 4.15
C LEU A 59 18.49 3.48 4.76
N ILE A 60 17.35 2.96 5.23
CA ILE A 60 17.25 1.61 5.80
C ILE A 60 17.65 0.55 4.76
N TYR A 61 17.23 0.70 3.51
CA TYR A 61 17.59 -0.22 2.45
C TYR A 61 19.10 -0.28 2.21
N ASN A 62 19.80 0.87 2.27
CA ASN A 62 21.25 0.90 2.17
C ASN A 62 21.94 0.34 3.43
N LEU A 63 21.35 0.46 4.62
CA LEU A 63 21.90 -0.15 5.84
C LEU A 63 22.00 -1.69 5.76
N PHE A 64 21.19 -2.35 4.93
CA PHE A 64 21.35 -3.78 4.68
C PHE A 64 22.72 -4.14 4.08
N LEU A 65 23.48 -3.18 3.51
CA LEU A 65 24.86 -3.42 3.05
C LEU A 65 25.75 -3.94 4.17
N ILE A 66 25.48 -3.56 5.43
CA ILE A 66 26.21 -4.07 6.59
C ILE A 66 25.98 -5.58 6.74
N GLY A 67 24.72 -6.02 6.60
CA GLY A 67 24.36 -7.44 6.64
C GLY A 67 24.94 -8.21 5.45
N ASP A 68 24.91 -7.64 4.25
CA ASP A 68 25.52 -8.26 3.08
C ASP A 68 27.03 -8.42 3.22
N TYR A 69 27.71 -7.42 3.78
CA TYR A 69 29.15 -7.51 4.02
C TYR A 69 29.50 -8.66 4.97
N GLN A 70 28.68 -8.86 6.01
CA GLN A 70 28.85 -9.97 6.95
C GLN A 70 28.53 -11.33 6.31
N ALA A 71 27.46 -11.41 5.51
CA ALA A 71 27.02 -12.67 4.91
C ALA A 71 27.86 -13.09 3.69
N MET A 72 28.27 -12.13 2.87
CA MET A 72 28.90 -12.37 1.57
C MET A 72 29.96 -11.29 1.25
N PRO A 73 31.06 -11.23 2.02
CA PRO A 73 32.11 -10.20 1.83
C PRO A 73 32.73 -10.24 0.42
N GLN A 74 32.82 -11.42 -0.18
CA GLN A 74 33.34 -11.64 -1.53
C GLN A 74 32.52 -10.90 -2.63
N ARG A 75 31.23 -10.63 -2.37
CA ARG A 75 30.30 -10.01 -3.32
C ARG A 75 29.90 -8.59 -2.93
N ILE A 76 30.59 -7.97 -1.97
CA ILE A 76 30.20 -6.66 -1.46
C ILE A 76 30.14 -5.60 -2.56
N TRP A 77 31.04 -5.65 -3.55
CA TRP A 77 31.01 -4.72 -4.69
C TRP A 77 29.76 -4.87 -5.55
N LEU A 78 29.28 -6.10 -5.74
CA LEU A 78 28.03 -6.36 -6.44
C LEU A 78 26.84 -5.88 -5.61
N ALA A 79 26.86 -6.09 -4.29
CA ALA A 79 25.84 -5.56 -3.38
C ALA A 79 25.76 -4.03 -3.41
N VAL A 80 26.92 -3.34 -3.31
CA VAL A 80 27.03 -1.88 -3.41
C VAL A 80 26.52 -1.40 -4.76
N PHE A 81 26.91 -2.05 -5.85
CA PHE A 81 26.45 -1.67 -7.18
C PHE A 81 24.92 -1.81 -7.32
N LEU A 82 24.34 -2.95 -6.96
CA LEU A 82 22.90 -3.18 -7.06
C LEU A 82 22.11 -2.24 -6.16
N ARG A 83 22.53 -2.03 -4.90
CA ARG A 83 21.78 -1.21 -3.95
C ARG A 83 21.99 0.28 -4.15
N THR A 84 23.22 0.73 -4.34
CA THR A 84 23.56 2.15 -4.37
C THR A 84 23.61 2.71 -5.79
N CYS A 85 23.97 1.92 -6.82
CA CYS A 85 24.04 2.41 -8.20
C CYS A 85 22.80 2.08 -9.04
N ILE A 86 22.01 1.05 -8.69
CA ILE A 86 20.77 0.70 -9.42
C ILE A 86 19.53 1.10 -8.61
N PHE A 87 19.34 0.52 -7.43
CA PHE A 87 18.12 0.73 -6.66
C PHE A 87 18.01 2.18 -6.15
N THR A 88 19.05 2.72 -5.51
CA THR A 88 18.99 4.04 -4.87
C THR A 88 18.70 5.18 -5.87
N PRO A 89 19.30 5.25 -7.07
CA PRO A 89 18.96 6.29 -8.04
C PRO A 89 17.52 6.21 -8.54
N VAL A 90 17.01 4.98 -8.77
CA VAL A 90 15.61 4.76 -9.14
C VAL A 90 14.69 5.19 -7.99
N ALA A 91 15.03 4.84 -6.75
CA ALA A 91 14.27 5.22 -5.57
C ALA A 91 14.24 6.74 -5.37
N LEU A 92 15.37 7.43 -5.57
CA LEU A 92 15.47 8.89 -5.48
C LEU A 92 14.69 9.59 -6.60
N LEU A 93 14.72 9.06 -7.82
CA LEU A 93 13.93 9.57 -8.93
C LEU A 93 12.44 9.46 -8.61
N ILE A 94 11.99 8.28 -8.18
CA ILE A 94 10.60 8.04 -7.79
C ILE A 94 10.21 8.95 -6.63
N TYR A 95 11.05 9.07 -5.61
CA TYR A 95 10.84 10.00 -4.50
C TYR A 95 10.65 11.44 -5.00
N GLY A 96 11.49 11.91 -5.93
CA GLY A 96 11.35 13.22 -6.55
C GLY A 96 10.05 13.40 -7.34
N VAL A 97 9.59 12.35 -8.04
CA VAL A 97 8.29 12.34 -8.72
C VAL A 97 7.15 12.40 -7.72
N LEU A 98 7.21 11.62 -6.64
CA LEU A 98 6.19 11.58 -5.57
C LEU A 98 6.05 12.91 -4.83
N ARG A 99 7.16 13.66 -4.67
CA ARG A 99 7.13 15.01 -4.09
C ARG A 99 6.29 16.01 -4.87
N ARG A 100 6.01 15.76 -6.16
CA ARG A 100 5.17 16.62 -7.01
C ARG A 100 3.68 16.23 -6.98
N GLU A 101 3.27 15.40 -6.01
CA GLU A 101 1.88 14.97 -5.84
C GLU A 101 1.25 14.41 -7.14
N PRO A 102 1.90 13.42 -7.78
CA PRO A 102 1.43 12.90 -9.05
C PRO A 102 0.10 12.17 -8.88
N SER A 103 -0.62 11.95 -9.98
CA SER A 103 -1.86 11.17 -9.98
C SER A 103 -1.68 9.80 -9.31
N ALA A 104 -2.75 9.28 -8.71
CA ALA A 104 -2.71 7.98 -8.01
C ALA A 104 -2.10 6.87 -8.87
N ARG A 105 -2.40 6.80 -10.17
CA ARG A 105 -1.84 5.76 -11.06
C ARG A 105 -0.33 5.81 -11.16
N VAL A 106 0.25 7.02 -11.28
CA VAL A 106 1.69 7.22 -11.37
C VAL A 106 2.34 6.92 -10.02
N ARG A 107 1.73 7.36 -8.92
CA ARG A 107 2.22 7.05 -7.57
C ARG A 107 2.29 5.55 -7.33
N GLU A 108 1.16 4.85 -7.42
CA GLU A 108 1.10 3.42 -7.13
C GLU A 108 1.96 2.61 -8.13
N GLY A 109 1.92 2.97 -9.42
CA GLY A 109 2.72 2.32 -10.46
C GLY A 109 4.23 2.48 -10.21
N SER A 110 4.69 3.65 -9.80
CA SER A 110 6.10 3.89 -9.50
C SER A 110 6.59 3.01 -8.34
N ILE A 111 5.78 2.83 -7.29
CA ILE A 111 6.14 1.97 -6.16
C ILE A 111 6.18 0.49 -6.58
N VAL A 112 5.27 0.03 -7.45
CA VAL A 112 5.33 -1.33 -8.02
C VAL A 112 6.63 -1.52 -8.83
N VAL A 113 7.02 -0.53 -9.63
CA VAL A 113 8.30 -0.57 -10.37
C VAL A 113 9.48 -0.64 -9.40
N LEU A 114 9.49 0.17 -8.35
CA LEU A 114 10.53 0.16 -7.33
C LEU A 114 10.63 -1.19 -6.61
N ALA A 115 9.48 -1.78 -6.26
CA ALA A 115 9.39 -3.12 -5.68
C ALA A 115 10.00 -4.16 -6.61
N GLY A 116 9.71 -4.08 -7.91
CA GLY A 116 10.24 -4.98 -8.90
C GLY A 116 11.76 -4.86 -9.04
N VAL A 117 12.29 -3.65 -9.13
CA VAL A 117 13.74 -3.41 -9.16
C VAL A 117 14.42 -3.97 -7.92
N ALA A 118 13.85 -3.73 -6.72
CA ALA A 118 14.38 -4.29 -5.48
C ALA A 118 14.39 -5.83 -5.48
N ALA A 119 13.29 -6.45 -5.93
CA ALA A 119 13.15 -7.90 -5.99
C ALA A 119 14.16 -8.52 -6.95
N THR A 120 14.33 -7.92 -8.14
CA THR A 120 15.34 -8.35 -9.11
C THR A 120 16.76 -8.18 -8.57
N CYS A 121 17.08 -7.05 -7.92
CA CYS A 121 18.37 -6.84 -7.29
C CYS A 121 18.66 -7.90 -6.21
N ALA A 122 17.68 -8.18 -5.34
CA ALA A 122 17.83 -9.18 -4.29
C ALA A 122 18.09 -10.58 -4.89
N VAL A 123 17.30 -10.98 -5.88
CA VAL A 123 17.48 -12.27 -6.57
C VAL A 123 18.85 -12.40 -7.22
N ILE A 124 19.33 -11.37 -7.92
CA ILE A 124 20.65 -11.38 -8.57
C ILE A 124 21.77 -11.49 -7.52
N LEU A 125 21.65 -10.76 -6.40
CA LEU A 125 22.65 -10.74 -5.35
C LEU A 125 22.87 -12.12 -4.71
N TYR A 126 21.77 -12.79 -4.35
CA TYR A 126 21.80 -14.09 -3.67
C TYR A 126 21.97 -15.29 -4.61
N TRP A 127 21.98 -15.07 -5.93
CA TRP A 127 22.08 -16.17 -6.89
C TRP A 127 23.44 -16.86 -6.87
N HIS A 128 23.42 -18.18 -6.76
CA HIS A 128 24.60 -19.03 -6.99
C HIS A 128 25.73 -18.74 -5.99
N VAL A 129 25.40 -18.46 -4.72
CA VAL A 129 26.39 -18.17 -3.67
C VAL A 129 26.71 -19.45 -2.89
N SER A 130 25.73 -19.94 -2.14
CA SER A 130 25.77 -21.16 -1.33
C SER A 130 24.35 -21.46 -0.92
N ASP A 131 24.09 -22.70 -0.51
CA ASP A 131 22.76 -23.13 -0.09
C ASP A 131 22.16 -22.22 1.01
N GLN A 132 22.94 -22.03 2.09
CA GLN A 132 22.52 -21.21 3.24
C GLN A 132 22.29 -19.74 2.87
N ILE A 133 23.12 -19.16 2.00
CA ILE A 133 22.99 -17.74 1.62
C ILE A 133 21.89 -17.53 0.58
N SER A 134 21.69 -18.47 -0.35
CA SER A 134 20.60 -18.43 -1.32
C SER A 134 19.23 -18.39 -0.62
N THR A 135 19.10 -18.98 0.58
CA THR A 135 17.87 -18.91 1.39
C THR A 135 17.45 -17.48 1.77
N HIS A 136 18.41 -16.56 1.93
CA HIS A 136 18.15 -15.16 2.29
C HIS A 136 17.43 -14.37 1.20
N ALA A 137 17.37 -14.89 -0.05
CA ALA A 137 16.56 -14.30 -1.11
C ALA A 137 15.07 -14.25 -0.71
N SER A 138 14.54 -15.32 -0.11
CA SER A 138 13.13 -15.41 0.30
C SER A 138 12.79 -14.38 1.37
N VAL A 139 13.67 -14.20 2.36
CA VAL A 139 13.54 -13.19 3.43
C VAL A 139 13.55 -11.78 2.84
N SER A 140 14.48 -11.52 1.91
CA SER A 140 14.59 -10.22 1.24
C SER A 140 13.33 -9.88 0.44
N LEU A 141 12.78 -10.84 -0.31
CA LEU A 141 11.53 -10.67 -1.05
C LEU A 141 10.35 -10.42 -0.11
N MET A 142 10.29 -11.10 1.04
CA MET A 142 9.25 -10.86 2.04
C MET A 142 9.33 -9.47 2.66
N LEU A 143 10.54 -8.98 2.95
CA LEU A 143 10.76 -7.61 3.43
C LEU A 143 10.35 -6.57 2.37
N ILE A 144 10.66 -6.82 1.10
CA ILE A 144 10.24 -5.94 0.00
C ILE A 144 8.71 -5.87 -0.06
N LEU A 145 8.02 -7.02 -0.02
CA LEU A 145 6.56 -7.05 0.03
C LEU A 145 6.02 -6.29 1.25
N LEU A 146 6.59 -6.50 2.43
CA LEU A 146 6.16 -5.82 3.65
C LEU A 146 6.33 -4.29 3.55
N VAL A 147 7.49 -3.80 3.12
CA VAL A 147 7.75 -2.36 3.01
C VAL A 147 6.82 -1.73 1.98
N THR A 148 6.71 -2.32 0.80
CA THR A 148 5.91 -1.76 -0.30
C THR A 148 4.41 -1.79 -0.01
N ASN A 149 3.92 -2.81 0.69
CA ASN A 149 2.50 -2.95 0.94
C ASN A 149 2.06 -2.29 2.24
N ILE A 150 2.80 -2.48 3.33
CA ILE A 150 2.39 -2.01 4.66
C ILE A 150 2.91 -0.59 4.92
N VAL A 151 4.17 -0.32 4.57
CA VAL A 151 4.78 1.01 4.85
C VAL A 151 4.34 2.02 3.80
N MET A 152 4.47 1.68 2.51
CA MET A 152 4.04 2.55 1.41
C MET A 152 2.53 2.50 1.13
N ARG A 153 1.79 1.58 1.77
CA ARG A 153 0.32 1.45 1.72
C ARG A 153 -0.24 1.40 0.29
N LEU A 154 0.27 0.43 -0.48
CA LEU A 154 -0.20 0.19 -1.84
C LEU A 154 -1.70 -0.10 -1.87
N ARG A 155 -2.40 0.42 -2.87
CA ARG A 155 -3.78 -0.02 -3.12
C ARG A 155 -3.83 -1.48 -3.45
N PHE A 156 -4.91 -2.13 -3.07
CA PHE A 156 -5.10 -3.57 -3.21
C PHE A 156 -4.82 -4.09 -4.64
N ASN A 157 -5.26 -3.38 -5.68
CA ASN A 157 -4.99 -3.80 -7.07
C ASN A 157 -3.49 -3.76 -7.43
N TYR A 158 -2.76 -2.76 -6.94
CA TYR A 158 -1.32 -2.64 -7.16
C TYR A 158 -0.54 -3.57 -6.23
N ALA A 159 -1.06 -3.83 -5.02
CA ALA A 159 -0.55 -4.82 -4.09
C ALA A 159 -0.54 -6.21 -4.74
N ILE A 160 -1.64 -6.60 -5.41
CA ILE A 160 -1.69 -7.83 -6.21
C ILE A 160 -0.61 -7.84 -7.29
N ALA A 161 -0.43 -6.75 -8.03
CA ALA A 161 0.62 -6.67 -9.06
C ALA A 161 2.03 -6.84 -8.46
N SER A 162 2.32 -6.16 -7.34
CA SER A 162 3.61 -6.30 -6.64
C SER A 162 3.85 -7.73 -6.12
N MET A 163 2.80 -8.37 -5.61
CA MET A 163 2.80 -9.73 -5.10
C MET A 163 3.06 -10.75 -6.21
N LEU A 164 2.37 -10.62 -7.34
CA LEU A 164 2.57 -11.47 -8.52
C LEU A 164 3.99 -11.31 -9.06
N PHE A 165 4.51 -10.08 -9.13
CA PHE A 165 5.88 -9.84 -9.59
C PHE A 165 6.92 -10.47 -8.66
N CYS A 166 6.77 -10.32 -7.33
CA CYS A 166 7.67 -10.93 -6.35
C CYS A 166 7.59 -12.47 -6.38
N ASN A 167 6.41 -13.04 -6.60
CA ASN A 167 6.28 -14.50 -6.77
C ASN A 167 6.89 -14.98 -8.07
N PHE A 168 6.67 -14.26 -9.17
CA PHE A 168 7.27 -14.60 -10.46
C PHE A 168 8.80 -14.59 -10.39
N THR A 169 9.38 -13.54 -9.79
CA THR A 169 10.84 -13.45 -9.58
C THR A 169 11.36 -14.53 -8.64
N SER A 170 10.62 -14.86 -7.57
CA SER A 170 10.93 -15.99 -6.67
C SER A 170 10.96 -17.32 -7.42
N VAL A 171 9.90 -17.64 -8.19
CA VAL A 171 9.83 -18.89 -8.96
C VAL A 171 10.95 -18.96 -10.00
N ALA A 172 11.21 -17.86 -10.71
CA ALA A 172 12.30 -17.79 -11.69
C ALA A 172 13.68 -18.04 -11.06
N PHE A 173 13.91 -17.51 -9.85
CA PHE A 173 15.11 -17.77 -9.06
C PHE A 173 15.22 -19.24 -8.65
N LEU A 174 14.17 -19.79 -8.03
CA LEU A 174 14.16 -21.16 -7.51
C LEU A 174 14.33 -22.22 -8.61
N VAL A 175 13.81 -21.98 -9.80
CA VAL A 175 13.98 -22.89 -10.95
C VAL A 175 15.42 -22.87 -11.46
N LYS A 176 16.08 -21.71 -11.44
CA LYS A 176 17.43 -21.53 -11.99
C LYS A 176 18.57 -21.81 -11.01
N ASP A 177 18.32 -21.81 -9.70
CA ASP A 177 19.36 -22.10 -8.72
C ASP A 177 19.61 -23.62 -8.59
N PRO A 178 20.83 -24.11 -8.93
CA PRO A 178 21.16 -25.53 -8.87
C PRO A 178 21.57 -26.01 -7.47
N PHE A 179 21.85 -25.11 -6.52
CA PHE A 179 22.36 -25.48 -5.19
C PHE A 179 21.25 -25.84 -4.21
N LEU A 180 20.04 -25.32 -4.41
CA LEU A 180 18.91 -25.54 -3.52
C LEU A 180 18.32 -26.94 -3.68
N GLN A 181 18.10 -27.63 -2.57
CA GLN A 181 17.38 -28.89 -2.56
C GLN A 181 15.88 -28.68 -2.88
N PRO A 182 15.18 -29.68 -3.43
CA PRO A 182 13.75 -29.56 -3.73
C PRO A 182 12.90 -29.12 -2.54
N ILE A 183 13.23 -29.60 -1.33
CA ILE A 183 12.51 -29.23 -0.10
C ILE A 183 12.67 -27.74 0.24
N GLU A 184 13.86 -27.19 0.05
CA GLU A 184 14.17 -25.78 0.31
C GLU A 184 13.48 -24.88 -0.71
N LYS A 185 13.41 -25.31 -1.98
CA LYS A 185 12.65 -24.61 -3.02
C LYS A 185 11.17 -24.50 -2.67
N VAL A 186 10.57 -25.60 -2.20
CA VAL A 186 9.16 -25.61 -1.77
C VAL A 186 8.97 -24.71 -0.55
N HIS A 187 9.88 -24.78 0.43
CA HIS A 187 9.80 -23.95 1.64
C HIS A 187 9.90 -22.46 1.32
N MET A 188 10.90 -22.04 0.54
CA MET A 188 11.10 -20.63 0.15
C MET A 188 9.97 -20.11 -0.71
N GLY A 189 9.55 -20.88 -1.72
CA GLY A 189 8.43 -20.52 -2.59
C GLY A 189 7.14 -20.39 -1.79
N GLY A 190 6.88 -21.34 -0.89
CA GLY A 190 5.74 -21.31 0.02
C GLY A 190 5.77 -20.11 0.96
N LEU A 191 6.93 -19.74 1.50
CA LEU A 191 7.08 -18.61 2.41
C LEU A 191 6.77 -17.27 1.71
N VAL A 192 7.30 -17.05 0.50
CA VAL A 192 7.00 -15.85 -0.29
C VAL A 192 5.52 -15.82 -0.71
N PHE A 193 4.97 -16.96 -1.12
CA PHE A 193 3.57 -17.08 -1.54
C PHE A 193 2.61 -16.82 -0.38
N TRP A 194 2.69 -17.59 0.71
CA TRP A 194 1.78 -17.45 1.85
C TRP A 194 2.00 -16.14 2.61
N GLY A 195 3.25 -15.72 2.79
CA GLY A 195 3.57 -14.43 3.40
C GLY A 195 2.93 -13.28 2.63
N GLY A 196 3.00 -13.33 1.31
CA GLY A 196 2.34 -12.33 0.48
C GLY A 196 0.80 -12.44 0.44
N VAL A 197 0.21 -13.64 0.58
CA VAL A 197 -1.24 -13.80 0.78
C VAL A 197 -1.68 -13.10 2.06
N PHE A 198 -0.95 -13.27 3.17
CA PHE A 198 -1.25 -12.56 4.41
C PHE A 198 -1.11 -11.04 4.26
N ILE A 199 -0.11 -10.57 3.52
CA ILE A 199 0.06 -9.15 3.20
C ILE A 199 -1.11 -8.63 2.35
N LEU A 200 -1.62 -9.41 1.39
CA LEU A 200 -2.80 -9.04 0.60
C LEU A 200 -4.06 -8.93 1.48
N ILE A 201 -4.25 -9.86 2.41
CA ILE A 201 -5.35 -9.80 3.38
C ILE A 201 -5.23 -8.54 4.24
N ALA A 202 -4.01 -8.22 4.70
CA ALA A 202 -3.74 -7.00 5.46
C ALA A 202 -4.04 -5.73 4.65
N ASN A 203 -3.57 -5.64 3.41
CA ASN A 203 -3.86 -4.52 2.52
C ASN A 203 -5.36 -4.33 2.29
N TYR A 204 -6.07 -5.43 2.04
CA TYR A 204 -7.52 -5.39 1.84
C TYR A 204 -8.23 -4.82 3.07
N SER A 205 -7.87 -5.30 4.27
CA SER A 205 -8.44 -4.81 5.52
C SER A 205 -8.11 -3.33 5.76
N LEU A 206 -6.85 -2.92 5.55
CA LEU A 206 -6.41 -1.53 5.71
C LEU A 206 -7.13 -0.58 4.74
N GLU A 207 -7.24 -0.95 3.46
CA GLU A 207 -7.95 -0.13 2.47
C GLU A 207 -9.44 -0.07 2.78
N ARG A 208 -10.06 -1.17 3.22
CA ARG A 208 -11.46 -1.20 3.65
C ARG A 208 -11.70 -0.27 4.83
N GLU A 209 -10.85 -0.31 5.85
CA GLU A 209 -10.95 0.53 7.04
C GLU A 209 -10.82 2.01 6.69
N GLU A 210 -9.84 2.39 5.87
CA GLU A 210 -9.65 3.78 5.44
C GLU A 210 -10.84 4.31 4.64
N ARG A 211 -11.37 3.48 3.73
CA ARG A 211 -12.58 3.78 2.96
C ARG A 211 -13.80 3.94 3.86
N LEU A 212 -13.98 3.06 4.84
CA LEU A 212 -15.10 3.13 5.79
C LEU A 212 -14.99 4.36 6.70
N SER A 213 -13.80 4.66 7.23
CA SER A 213 -13.57 5.84 8.06
C SER A 213 -13.89 7.13 7.32
N TYR A 214 -13.53 7.22 6.03
CA TYR A 214 -13.89 8.36 5.20
C TYR A 214 -15.41 8.52 5.05
N LEU A 215 -16.14 7.44 4.75
CA LEU A 215 -17.60 7.49 4.61
C LEU A 215 -18.29 7.89 5.91
N LEU A 216 -17.83 7.35 7.05
CA LEU A 216 -18.38 7.68 8.37
C LEU A 216 -18.13 9.14 8.74
N LEU A 217 -16.94 9.67 8.46
CA LEU A 217 -16.63 11.08 8.67
C LEU A 217 -17.58 11.97 7.85
N ARG A 218 -17.77 11.66 6.57
CA ARG A 218 -18.69 12.41 5.70
C ARG A 218 -20.15 12.32 6.12
N SER A 219 -20.62 11.14 6.53
CA SER A 219 -21.98 10.97 7.06
C SER A 219 -22.19 11.81 8.33
N ASN A 220 -21.21 11.86 9.23
CA ASN A 220 -21.28 12.67 10.44
C ASN A 220 -21.26 14.18 10.15
N GLU A 221 -20.50 14.62 9.15
CA GLU A 221 -20.48 16.02 8.71
C GLU A 221 -21.85 16.46 8.17
N LEU A 222 -22.48 15.65 7.31
CA LEU A 222 -23.82 15.95 6.76
C LEU A 222 -24.86 16.04 7.88
N LYS A 223 -24.90 15.03 8.78
CA LYS A 223 -25.81 15.03 9.93
C LYS A 223 -25.62 16.23 10.86
N ARG A 224 -24.38 16.70 11.04
CA ARG A 224 -24.09 17.91 11.81
C ARG A 224 -24.66 19.17 11.16
N VAL A 225 -24.55 19.29 9.83
CA VAL A 225 -25.12 20.41 9.09
C VAL A 225 -26.64 20.41 9.23
N GLU A 226 -27.30 19.27 9.02
CA GLU A 226 -28.76 19.14 9.16
C GLU A 226 -29.25 19.51 10.57
N LEU A 227 -28.57 19.03 11.61
CA LEU A 227 -28.89 19.39 13.00
C LEU A 227 -28.71 20.88 13.27
N SER A 228 -27.69 21.51 12.67
CA SER A 228 -27.47 22.96 12.83
C SER A 228 -28.54 23.79 12.13
N GLU A 229 -29.02 23.34 10.97
CA GLU A 229 -30.10 23.99 10.23
C GLU A 229 -31.44 23.85 10.96
N ALA A 230 -31.75 22.65 11.45
CA ALA A 230 -32.96 22.41 12.24
C ALA A 230 -32.97 23.23 13.55
N ASN A 231 -31.84 23.31 14.26
CA ASN A 231 -31.72 24.17 15.44
C ASN A 231 -31.94 25.65 15.10
N ARG A 232 -31.39 26.14 13.99
CA ARG A 232 -31.58 27.54 13.56
C ARG A 232 -33.02 27.83 13.18
N GLU A 233 -33.73 26.89 12.57
CA GLU A 233 -35.15 27.02 12.26
C GLU A 233 -36.00 27.08 13.54
N LEU A 234 -35.69 26.24 14.53
CA LEU A 234 -36.35 26.29 15.84
C LEU A 234 -36.11 27.61 16.59
N GLU A 235 -34.89 28.15 16.55
CA GLU A 235 -34.58 29.46 17.14
C GLU A 235 -35.40 30.58 16.48
N LEU A 236 -35.51 30.58 15.15
CA LEU A 236 -36.31 31.56 14.42
C LEU A 236 -37.79 31.50 14.82
N ILE A 237 -38.36 30.29 14.90
CA ILE A 237 -39.76 30.10 15.33
C ILE A 237 -39.95 30.56 16.79
N SER A 238 -39.02 30.24 17.69
CA SER A 238 -39.08 30.66 19.09
C SER A 238 -38.98 32.18 19.27
N THR A 239 -38.24 32.89 18.42
CA THR A 239 -38.20 34.36 18.46
C THR A 239 -39.46 35.04 17.90
N HIS A 240 -40.30 34.31 17.15
CA HIS A 240 -41.52 34.83 16.55
C HIS A 240 -42.80 34.46 17.31
N ASP A 241 -42.69 33.89 18.51
CA ASP A 241 -43.82 33.60 19.39
C ASP A 241 -43.95 34.69 20.48
N PRO A 242 -44.69 35.78 20.24
CA PRO A 242 -44.99 36.77 21.28
C PRO A 242 -46.02 36.18 22.26
N MET A 243 -45.70 36.26 23.56
CA MET A 243 -46.64 35.99 24.66
C MET A 243 -47.89 36.86 24.60
#